data_AF-A0A1S2LWY0-F1
#
_entry.id   AF-A0A1S2LWY0-F1
#
_cell.length_a   1.000
_cell.length_b   1.000
_cell.length_c   1.000
_cell.angle_alpha   90.00
_cell.angle_beta   90.00
_cell.angle_gamma   90.00
#
_symmetry.space_group_name_H-M   'P 1'
#
loop_
_entity.id
_entity.type
_entity.pdbx_description
1 polymer ?
#
loop_
_entity_poly.entity_id
_entity_poly.type
_entity_poly.pdbx_seq_one_letter_code
_entity_poly.pdbx_strand_id
1 'polypeptide(L)'
;MNWKLLKKKISSYKKYKIEQLKSKQSSDGSWRFPCENSPLTDAYMIITLRVLKEDNEKLIASLVNRLLATQLENGAWKLYADETHI
;
A
#
# COMPACT_ATOMS: atom_id res chain seq x y z
N MET A 1 -0.27 -30.03 25.99
CA MET A 1 0.16 -28.74 25.39
C MET A 1 1.23 -28.10 26.26
N ASN A 2 2.43 -27.80 25.74
CA ASN A 2 3.53 -27.25 26.56
C ASN A 2 3.51 -25.71 26.56
N TRP A 3 2.91 -25.14 27.61
CA TRP A 3 2.70 -23.70 27.76
C TRP A 3 4.00 -22.88 27.87
N LYS A 4 5.08 -23.46 28.41
CA LYS A 4 6.38 -22.80 28.50
C LYS A 4 7.01 -22.59 27.12
N LEU A 5 6.92 -23.61 26.25
CA LEU A 5 7.39 -23.51 24.86
C LEU A 5 6.58 -22.50 24.06
N LEU A 6 5.26 -22.47 24.23
CA LEU A 6 4.39 -21.52 23.54
C LEU A 6 4.73 -20.06 23.94
N LYS A 7 4.88 -19.78 25.23
CA LYS A 7 5.29 -18.45 25.73
C LYS A 7 6.64 -18.01 25.17
N LYS A 8 7.61 -18.92 25.09
CA LYS A 8 8.92 -18.64 24.49
C LYS A 8 8.79 -18.28 23.02
N LYS A 9 8.01 -19.05 22.25
CA LYS A 9 7.78 -18.81 20.82
C LYS A 9 7.12 -17.45 20.56
N ILE A 10 6.10 -17.10 21.33
CA ILE A 10 5.41 -15.80 21.24
C ILE A 10 6.38 -14.66 21.53
N SER A 11 7.20 -14.78 22.58
CA SER A 11 8.17 -13.75 22.96
C SER A 11 9.22 -13.53 21.88
N SER A 12 9.76 -14.60 21.31
CA SER A 12 10.69 -14.53 20.19
C SER A 12 10.06 -13.90 18.95
N TYR A 13 8.82 -14.28 18.62
CA TYR A 13 8.10 -13.72 17.47
C TYR A 13 7.81 -12.22 17.65
N LYS A 14 7.41 -11.81 18.86
CA LYS A 14 7.23 -10.39 19.20
C LYS A 14 8.53 -9.61 19.00
N LYS A 15 9.65 -10.12 19.53
CA LYS A 15 10.96 -9.46 19.36
C LYS A 15 11.33 -9.35 17.88
N TYR A 16 11.18 -10.43 17.12
CA TYR A 16 11.42 -10.44 15.68
C TYR A 16 10.58 -9.39 14.94
N LYS A 17 9.29 -9.27 15.24
CA LYS A 17 8.41 -8.26 14.62
C LYS A 17 8.77 -6.83 15.01
N ILE A 18 9.18 -6.59 16.25
CA ILE A 18 9.66 -5.28 16.69
C ILE A 18 10.91 -4.88 15.91
N GLU A 19 11.89 -5.78 15.79
CA GLU A 19 13.12 -5.48 15.04
C GLU A 19 12.86 -5.26 13.55
N GLN A 20 11.96 -6.06 12.95
CA GLN A 20 11.49 -5.87 11.57
C GLN A 20 10.81 -4.51 11.35
N LEU A 21 10.06 -4.00 12.34
CA LEU A 21 9.43 -2.70 12.22
C LEU A 21 10.46 -1.57 12.41
N LYS A 22 11.32 -1.68 13.42
CA LYS A 22 12.39 -0.71 13.68
C LYS A 22 13.35 -0.56 12.50
N SER A 23 13.69 -1.65 11.82
CA SER A 23 14.58 -1.60 10.64
C SER A 23 13.97 -0.84 9.45
N LYS A 24 12.67 -0.58 9.46
CA LYS A 24 11.95 0.21 8.45
C LYS A 24 11.71 1.66 8.88
N GLN A 25 12.15 2.06 10.07
CA GLN A 25 12.02 3.44 10.54
C GLN A 25 12.95 4.35 9.74
N SER A 26 12.43 5.48 9.28
CA SER A 26 13.22 6.53 8.62
C SER A 26 14.09 7.27 9.64
N SER A 27 15.11 7.99 9.17
CA SER A 27 16.03 8.74 10.03
C SER A 27 15.35 9.83 10.86
N ASP A 28 14.21 10.35 10.39
CA ASP A 28 13.35 11.32 11.09
C ASP A 28 12.42 10.66 12.14
N GLY A 29 12.52 9.35 12.33
CA GLY A 29 11.69 8.58 13.25
C GLY A 29 10.32 8.16 12.69
N SER A 30 9.97 8.54 11.46
CA SER A 30 8.71 8.18 10.81
C SER A 30 8.73 6.78 10.19
N TRP A 31 7.55 6.23 9.92
CA TRP A 31 7.37 5.05 9.06
C TRP A 31 6.58 5.45 7.83
N ARG A 32 7.14 5.17 6.65
CA ARG A 32 6.56 5.55 5.35
C ARG A 32 6.07 4.29 4.65
N PHE A 33 4.87 3.86 5.01
CA PHE A 33 4.19 2.78 4.33
C PHE A 33 3.20 3.36 3.30
N PRO A 34 3.09 2.75 2.11
CA PRO A 34 2.05 3.12 1.17
C PRO A 34 0.68 3.03 1.85
N CYS A 35 -0.02 4.16 1.94
CA CYS A 35 -1.45 4.15 2.19
C CYS A 35 -2.10 3.99 0.82
N GLU A 36 -2.12 2.75 0.31
CA GLU A 36 -2.78 2.46 -0.96
C GLU A 36 -4.28 2.57 -0.73
N ASN A 37 -4.84 3.67 -1.21
CA ASN A 37 -6.27 3.83 -1.36
C ASN A 37 -6.72 3.28 -2.72
N SER A 38 -8.03 3.08 -2.85
CA SER A 38 -8.73 2.74 -4.09
C SER A 38 -8.13 3.41 -5.34
N PRO A 39 -8.17 2.74 -6.51
CA PRO A 39 -7.81 3.30 -7.82
C PRO A 39 -8.40 4.70 -8.11
N LEU A 40 -9.51 5.06 -7.46
CA LEU A 40 -10.10 6.41 -7.52
C LEU A 40 -9.12 7.53 -7.13
N THR A 41 -8.23 7.30 -6.17
CA THR A 41 -7.28 8.34 -5.73
C THR A 41 -6.35 8.75 -6.87
N ASP A 42 -5.89 7.77 -7.64
CA ASP A 42 -5.02 7.98 -8.80
C ASP A 42 -5.76 8.67 -9.92
N ALA A 43 -6.96 8.19 -10.23
CA ALA A 43 -7.82 8.78 -11.26
C ALA A 43 -8.12 10.26 -10.96
N TYR A 44 -8.51 10.58 -9.72
CA TYR A 44 -8.79 11.96 -9.32
C TYR A 44 -7.54 12.84 -9.32
N MET A 45 -6.38 12.32 -8.93
CA MET A 45 -5.13 13.06 -9.00
C MET A 45 -4.75 13.39 -10.45
N ILE A 46 -4.88 12.43 -11.38
CA ILE A 46 -4.66 12.67 -12.81
C ILE A 46 -5.61 13.76 -13.31
N ILE A 47 -6.92 13.64 -13.02
CA ILE A 47 -7.92 14.65 -13.43
C ILE A 47 -7.54 16.02 -12.87
N THR A 48 -7.17 16.10 -11.59
CA THR A 48 -6.80 17.36 -10.92
C THR A 48 -5.59 18.01 -11.60
N LEU A 49 -4.53 17.25 -11.86
CA LEU A 49 -3.32 17.75 -12.53
C LEU A 49 -3.66 18.27 -13.94
N ARG A 50 -4.48 17.53 -14.70
CA ARG A 50 -4.92 17.95 -16.04
C ARG A 50 -5.79 19.20 -16.03
N VAL A 51 -6.71 19.32 -15.06
CA VAL A 51 -7.58 20.50 -14.91
C VAL A 51 -6.77 21.74 -14.53
N LEU A 52 -5.78 21.59 -13.65
CA LEU A 52 -4.90 22.68 -13.22
C LEU A 52 -3.79 23.01 -14.24
N LYS A 53 -3.68 22.26 -15.34
CA LYS A 53 -2.59 22.36 -16.33
C LYS A 53 -1.20 22.20 -15.70
N GLU A 54 -1.12 21.30 -14.72
CA GLU A 54 0.13 20.92 -14.07
C GLU A 54 0.80 19.80 -14.88
N ASP A 55 1.89 20.12 -15.56
CA ASP A 55 2.58 19.22 -16.50
C ASP A 55 3.57 18.24 -15.80
N ASN A 56 3.16 17.68 -14.66
CA ASN A 56 3.97 16.67 -13.97
C ASN A 56 3.80 15.29 -14.62
N GLU A 57 4.27 15.16 -15.87
CA GLU A 57 4.08 13.94 -16.68
C GLU A 57 4.69 12.69 -16.05
N LYS A 58 5.77 12.83 -15.28
CA LYS A 58 6.35 11.69 -14.54
C LYS A 58 5.38 11.14 -13.51
N LEU A 59 4.75 12.02 -12.73
CA LEU A 59 3.73 11.62 -11.76
C LEU A 59 2.53 11.02 -12.49
N ILE A 60 2.01 11.68 -13.53
CA ILE A 60 0.85 11.20 -14.29
C ILE A 60 1.11 9.81 -14.87
N ALA A 61 2.27 9.59 -15.49
CA ALA A 61 2.65 8.28 -16.02
C ALA A 61 2.71 7.21 -14.90
N SER A 62 3.24 7.55 -13.73
CA SER A 62 3.29 6.61 -12.60
C SER A 62 1.89 6.22 -12.09
N LEU A 63 0.96 7.18 -12.04
CA LEU A 63 -0.43 6.95 -11.65
C LEU A 63 -1.15 6.08 -12.69
N VAL A 64 -0.99 6.38 -13.98
CA VAL A 64 -1.56 5.58 -15.08
C VAL A 64 -1.04 4.14 -15.03
N ASN A 65 0.28 3.95 -14.85
CA ASN A 65 0.86 2.61 -14.77
C ASN A 65 0.29 1.80 -13.60
N ARG A 66 0.05 2.44 -12.45
CA ARG A 66 -0.58 1.77 -11.30
C ARG A 66 -2.05 1.43 -11.55
N LEU A 67 -2.81 2.32 -12.21
CA LEU A 67 -4.17 2.02 -12.65
C LEU A 67 -4.20 0.80 -13.57
N LEU A 68 -3.33 0.75 -14.59
CA LEU A 68 -3.25 -0.40 -15.51
C LEU A 68 -2.84 -1.69 -14.80
N ALA A 69 -1.88 -1.62 -13.87
CA ALA A 69 -1.40 -2.79 -13.13
C ALA A 69 -2.43 -3.37 -12.15
N THR A 70 -3.42 -2.58 -11.73
CA THR A 70 -4.48 -2.99 -10.81
C THR A 70 -5.81 -3.29 -11.50
N GLN A 71 -5.88 -3.10 -12.82
CA GLN A 71 -7.07 -3.43 -13.62
C GLN A 71 -7.22 -4.95 -13.72
N LEU A 72 -8.46 -5.42 -13.59
CA LEU A 72 -8.79 -6.82 -13.75
C LEU A 72 -8.98 -7.19 -15.23
N GLU A 73 -8.96 -8.50 -15.51
CA GLU A 73 -9.16 -9.02 -16.87
C GLU A 73 -10.49 -8.58 -17.50
N ASN A 74 -11.54 -8.37 -16.69
CA ASN A 74 -12.83 -7.87 -17.15
C ASN A 74 -12.86 -6.34 -17.37
N GLY A 75 -11.71 -5.66 -17.20
CA GLY A 75 -11.56 -4.23 -17.38
C GLY A 75 -11.97 -3.37 -16.18
N ALA A 76 -12.47 -3.96 -15.10
CA ALA A 76 -12.89 -3.25 -13.90
C ALA A 76 -11.77 -3.09 -12.87
N TRP A 77 -12.03 -2.30 -11.84
CA TRP A 77 -11.15 -2.12 -10.68
C TRP A 77 -11.90 -2.45 -9.40
N LYS A 78 -11.22 -3.13 -8.48
CA LYS A 78 -11.75 -3.35 -7.14
C LYS A 78 -11.66 -2.10 -6.29
N LEU A 79 -12.62 -1.89 -5.39
CA LEU A 79 -12.47 -0.91 -4.32
C LEU A 79 -11.51 -1.43 -3.25
N TYR A 80 -11.64 -2.71 -2.90
CA TYR A 80 -10.76 -3.42 -1.97
C TYR A 80 -10.31 -4.76 -2.54
N ALA A 81 -9.07 -5.17 -2.27
CA ALA A 81 -8.50 -6.41 -2.83
C ALA A 81 -9.33 -7.67 -2.48
N ASP A 82 -9.94 -7.69 -1.30
CA ASP A 82 -10.69 -8.80 -0.71
C ASP A 82 -12.20 -8.78 -1.03
N GLU A 83 -12.70 -7.84 -1.82
CA GLU A 83 -14.12 -7.83 -2.21
C GLU A 83 -14.46 -9.01 -3.15
N THR A 84 -15.64 -9.59 -2.97
CA THR A 84 -16.06 -10.84 -3.64
C THR A 84 -16.85 -10.62 -4.93
N HIS A 85 -17.28 -9.39 -5.21
CA HIS A 85 -18.15 -9.06 -6.34
C HIS A 85 -17.69 -7.76 -7.01
N ILE A 86 -17.75 -7.73 -8.35
CA ILE A 86 -17.52 -6.58 -9.24
C ILE A 86 -18.52 -6.66 -10.38
#